data_AF-A0A0F9AKA9-F1
#
_entry.id   AF-A0A0F9AKA9-F1
#
_cell.length_a   1.000
_cell.length_b   1.000
_cell.length_c   1.000
_cell.angle_alpha   90.00
_cell.angle_beta   90.00
_cell.angle_gamma   90.00
#
_symmetry.space_group_name_H-M   'P 1'
#
loop_
_entity.id
_entity.type
_entity.pdbx_description
1 polymer ?
#
loop_
_entity_poly.entity_id
_entity_poly.type
_entity_poly.pdbx_seq_one_letter_code
_entity_poly.pdbx_strand_id
1 'polypeptide(L)'
;ALGLNPTDIQEVEKKLFIVRFLDFFSEDTLEFIYKERVVGQNIERMTTYLDTLQMEREEEKLLKQFFDSKNVVGIIKNVKNKAETLASSKGIKGSVNKRMRKLTLFITIPLFLLLIVFTLIPGFSQFYFIFFPILCVVCLAPQLIRGNVAKKWAQFKEQNKGEVYSDNRDDIMILKSFAGELLNNIRSRLLELEVPLQLIKFTLFSRDYENLKLINQKNVRGFIQYFYTFDYPPEMAPIPIPAILQQYQQPLFPDKKGEKPEKNFIVLTEMKGKDGIITNFVPTLKQNLAEKINDLLNECKFSKAPSDLNTIIPDYSEEKAIYCVCGEIADIVSIQVCNWRKIFEFYLFEAKECNCGETVYALSLMNETVDIPDEFKEIFLG
;
A
#
# COMPACT_ATOMS: atom_id res chain seq x y z
N ALA A 1 2.19 22.80 -19.27
CA ALA A 1 0.86 22.47 -18.74
C ALA A 1 0.52 23.31 -17.51
N LEU A 2 1.38 23.43 -16.48
CA LEU A 2 1.10 24.21 -15.26
C LEU A 2 1.35 25.74 -15.37
N GLY A 3 1.57 26.30 -16.56
CA GLY A 3 2.03 27.69 -16.72
C GLY A 3 3.51 27.93 -16.37
N LEU A 4 4.20 26.90 -15.87
CA LEU A 4 5.63 26.93 -15.55
C LEU A 4 6.52 26.78 -16.77
N ASN A 5 7.70 27.41 -16.71
CA ASN A 5 8.77 27.16 -17.68
C ASN A 5 9.31 25.72 -17.52
N PRO A 6 9.82 25.10 -18.61
CA PRO A 6 10.34 23.73 -18.56
C PRO A 6 11.43 23.52 -17.50
N THR A 7 12.24 24.54 -17.22
CA THR A 7 13.32 24.51 -16.23
C THR A 7 12.77 24.33 -14.81
N ASP A 8 11.73 25.10 -14.43
CA ASP A 8 11.13 25.02 -13.08
C ASP A 8 10.45 23.65 -12.84
N ILE A 9 9.82 23.08 -13.88
CA ILE A 9 9.22 21.74 -13.80
C ILE A 9 10.31 20.70 -13.55
N GLN A 10 11.41 20.75 -14.32
CA GLN A 10 12.51 19.81 -14.15
C GLN A 10 13.19 19.93 -12.78
N GLU A 11 13.28 21.14 -12.23
CA GLU A 11 13.80 21.39 -10.89
C GLU A 11 12.94 20.69 -9.82
N VAL A 12 11.63 20.92 -9.85
CA VAL A 12 10.66 20.28 -8.93
C VAL A 12 10.70 18.76 -9.06
N GLU A 13 10.74 18.23 -10.28
CA GLU A 13 10.82 16.78 -10.52
C GLU A 13 12.12 16.16 -9.98
N LYS A 14 13.26 16.85 -10.12
CA LYS A 14 14.55 16.39 -9.59
C LYS A 14 14.55 16.39 -8.05
N LYS A 15 14.04 17.46 -7.42
CA LYS A 15 13.89 17.52 -5.95
C LYS A 15 12.93 16.44 -5.44
N LEU A 16 11.76 16.27 -6.08
CA LEU A 16 10.80 15.20 -5.72
C LEU A 16 11.37 13.79 -5.93
N PHE A 17 12.21 13.58 -6.95
CA PHE A 17 12.91 12.31 -7.12
C PHE A 17 13.83 12.01 -5.93
N ILE A 18 14.60 13.00 -5.47
CA ILE A 18 15.49 12.85 -4.30
C ILE A 18 14.68 12.53 -3.05
N VAL A 19 13.61 13.29 -2.80
CA VAL A 19 12.70 13.05 -1.67
C VAL A 19 12.18 11.62 -1.69
N ARG A 20 11.62 11.16 -2.82
CA ARG A 20 11.07 9.79 -2.96
C ARG A 20 12.13 8.71 -2.71
N PHE A 21 13.35 8.94 -3.17
CA PHE A 21 14.45 7.99 -2.95
C PHE A 21 14.84 7.93 -1.47
N LEU A 22 15.07 9.08 -0.83
CA LEU A 22 15.46 9.15 0.57
C LEU A 22 14.38 8.59 1.50
N ASP A 23 13.13 8.94 1.22
CA ASP A 23 11.96 8.46 1.93
C ASP A 23 11.81 6.94 1.82
N PHE A 24 11.87 6.39 0.60
CA PHE A 24 11.79 4.93 0.42
C PHE A 24 12.99 4.19 1.03
N PHE A 25 14.19 4.75 0.91
CA PHE A 25 15.40 4.18 1.51
C PHE A 25 15.31 4.16 3.04
N SER A 26 14.74 5.21 3.63
CA SER A 26 14.52 5.34 5.08
C SER A 26 13.44 4.37 5.59
N GLU A 27 12.40 4.14 4.79
CA GLU A 27 11.29 3.24 5.15
C GLU A 27 11.57 1.76 4.90
N ASP A 28 12.35 1.40 3.87
CA ASP A 28 12.74 0.02 3.62
C ASP A 28 14.17 -0.09 3.09
N THR A 29 15.15 0.20 3.97
CA THR A 29 16.58 0.04 3.67
C THR A 29 16.92 -1.38 3.20
N LEU A 30 16.22 -2.40 3.72
CA LEU A 30 16.45 -3.79 3.34
C LEU A 30 16.15 -4.04 1.86
N GLU A 31 15.31 -3.24 1.21
CA GLU A 31 15.09 -3.34 -0.23
C GLU A 31 16.34 -2.95 -1.06
N PHE A 32 17.29 -2.23 -0.48
CA PHE A 32 18.48 -1.70 -1.18
C PHE A 32 19.75 -2.52 -0.93
N ILE A 33 19.74 -3.47 0.01
CA ILE A 33 20.91 -4.30 0.28
C ILE A 33 21.28 -5.15 -0.95
N TYR A 34 22.58 -5.28 -1.21
CA TYR A 34 23.17 -5.95 -2.37
C TYR A 34 22.75 -5.37 -3.73
N LYS A 35 22.21 -4.14 -3.77
CA LYS A 35 21.88 -3.40 -4.99
C LYS A 35 22.80 -2.20 -5.20
N GLU A 36 24.12 -2.43 -5.12
CA GLU A 36 25.15 -1.38 -5.22
C GLU A 36 24.96 -0.44 -6.41
N ARG A 37 24.69 -0.99 -7.60
CA ARG A 37 24.48 -0.20 -8.81
C ARG A 37 23.28 0.74 -8.70
N VAL A 38 22.18 0.29 -8.09
CA VAL A 38 20.95 1.10 -7.98
C VAL A 38 21.17 2.24 -6.99
N VAL A 39 21.75 1.94 -5.83
CA VAL A 39 22.05 2.95 -4.81
C VAL A 39 23.08 3.96 -5.34
N GLY A 40 24.15 3.47 -5.98
CA GLY A 40 25.18 4.31 -6.59
C GLY A 40 24.63 5.26 -7.64
N GLN A 41 23.78 4.77 -8.55
CA GLN A 41 23.13 5.61 -9.58
C GLN A 41 22.22 6.69 -8.98
N ASN A 42 21.47 6.36 -7.92
CA ASN A 42 20.62 7.33 -7.24
C ASN A 42 21.43 8.39 -6.48
N ILE A 43 22.52 7.98 -5.81
CA ILE A 43 23.46 8.90 -5.15
C ILE A 43 24.10 9.81 -6.18
N GLU A 44 24.62 9.28 -7.27
CA GLU A 44 25.24 10.06 -8.35
C GLU A 44 24.27 11.11 -8.89
N ARG A 45 23.05 10.69 -9.26
CA ARG A 45 22.02 11.60 -9.78
C ARG A 45 21.65 12.71 -8.78
N MET A 46 21.56 12.37 -7.49
CA MET A 46 21.28 13.33 -6.41
C MET A 46 22.44 14.32 -6.26
N THR A 47 23.66 13.83 -6.13
CA THR A 47 24.86 14.67 -5.96
C THR A 47 25.06 15.59 -7.16
N THR A 48 24.99 15.07 -8.39
CA THR A 48 25.11 15.88 -9.61
C THR A 48 24.11 17.01 -9.65
N TYR A 49 22.85 16.76 -9.24
CA TYR A 49 21.86 17.82 -9.19
C TYR A 49 22.14 18.84 -8.06
N LEU A 50 22.42 18.37 -6.84
CA LEU A 50 22.69 19.26 -5.71
C LEU A 50 23.94 20.13 -5.92
N ASP A 51 24.93 19.65 -6.66
CA ASP A 51 26.12 20.42 -7.02
C ASP A 51 25.78 21.58 -7.99
N THR A 52 24.72 21.46 -8.80
CA THR A 52 24.25 22.56 -9.67
C THR A 52 23.55 23.68 -8.91
N LEU A 53 23.06 23.42 -7.69
CA LEU A 53 22.30 24.39 -6.88
C LEU A 53 23.14 25.54 -6.29
N GLN A 54 24.48 25.44 -6.32
CA GLN A 54 25.36 26.46 -5.72
C GLN A 54 25.23 27.85 -6.35
N MET A 55 24.61 27.96 -7.53
CA MET A 55 24.66 29.18 -8.36
C MET A 55 23.35 29.96 -8.46
N GLU A 56 22.24 29.50 -7.85
CA GLU A 56 20.91 30.05 -8.15
C GLU A 56 20.31 30.90 -7.01
N ARG A 57 19.99 30.32 -5.84
CA ARG A 57 19.29 31.05 -4.74
C ARG A 57 19.84 30.74 -3.34
N GLU A 58 19.55 31.61 -2.36
CA GLU A 58 19.99 31.41 -0.96
C GLU A 58 19.41 30.14 -0.33
N GLU A 59 18.12 29.86 -0.50
CA GLU A 59 17.52 28.61 0.01
C GLU A 59 18.19 27.35 -0.56
N GLU A 60 18.60 27.41 -1.82
CA GLU A 60 19.24 26.28 -2.51
C GLU A 60 20.69 26.07 -2.06
N LYS A 61 21.38 27.16 -1.71
CA LYS A 61 22.68 27.09 -1.03
C LYS A 61 22.55 26.45 0.35
N LEU A 62 21.50 26.78 1.10
CA LEU A 62 21.23 26.17 2.40
C LEU A 62 20.93 24.67 2.27
N LEU A 63 20.17 24.25 1.25
CA LEU A 63 19.95 22.83 0.96
C LEU A 63 21.26 22.08 0.66
N LYS A 64 22.12 22.66 -0.18
CA LYS A 64 23.42 22.06 -0.48
C LYS A 64 24.32 22.01 0.77
N GLN A 65 24.35 23.07 1.57
CA GLN A 65 25.09 23.10 2.82
C GLN A 65 24.57 22.06 3.81
N PHE A 66 23.25 21.87 3.92
CA PHE A 66 22.67 20.79 4.74
C PHE A 66 23.16 19.42 4.24
N PHE A 67 23.05 19.17 2.94
CA PHE A 67 23.44 17.92 2.31
C PHE A 67 24.91 17.55 2.59
N ASP A 68 25.80 18.53 2.45
CA ASP A 68 27.24 18.35 2.65
C ASP A 68 27.59 18.24 4.14
N SER A 69 27.09 19.16 4.97
CA SER A 69 27.42 19.22 6.40
C SER A 69 26.90 18.02 7.18
N LYS A 70 25.73 17.48 6.80
CA LYS A 70 25.16 16.27 7.39
C LYS A 70 25.68 14.98 6.76
N ASN A 71 26.55 15.08 5.74
CA ASN A 71 27.13 13.93 5.05
C ASN A 71 26.07 12.91 4.60
N VAL A 72 25.00 13.38 3.95
CA VAL A 72 23.84 12.55 3.56
C VAL A 72 24.27 11.31 2.76
N VAL A 73 25.24 11.45 1.85
CA VAL A 73 25.79 10.33 1.08
C VAL A 73 26.47 9.29 1.97
N GLY A 74 27.26 9.75 2.96
CA GLY A 74 27.90 8.88 3.93
C GLY A 74 26.89 8.11 4.77
N ILE A 75 25.82 8.77 5.20
CA ILE A 75 24.72 8.16 5.95
C ILE A 75 24.05 7.05 5.13
N ILE A 76 23.66 7.32 3.88
CA ILE A 76 23.03 6.31 3.00
C ILE A 76 23.93 5.08 2.88
N LYS A 77 25.23 5.27 2.64
CA LYS A 77 26.19 4.16 2.53
C LYS A 77 26.34 3.40 3.85
N ASN A 78 26.41 4.11 4.98
CA ASN A 78 26.57 3.52 6.30
C ASN A 78 25.35 2.67 6.68
N VAL A 79 24.15 3.23 6.59
CA VAL A 79 22.89 2.56 6.90
C VAL A 79 22.70 1.31 6.02
N LYS A 80 22.99 1.42 4.71
CA LYS A 80 22.96 0.27 3.80
C LYS A 80 23.96 -0.82 4.21
N ASN A 81 25.21 -0.45 4.52
CA ASN A 81 26.25 -1.40 4.89
C ASN A 81 25.95 -2.11 6.23
N LYS A 82 25.41 -1.39 7.20
CA LYS A 82 24.93 -1.97 8.47
C LYS A 82 23.78 -2.95 8.22
N ALA A 83 22.81 -2.58 7.39
CA ALA A 83 21.71 -3.47 6.99
C ALA A 83 22.22 -4.72 6.22
N GLU A 84 23.23 -4.58 5.37
CA GLU A 84 23.90 -5.71 4.70
C GLU A 84 24.64 -6.63 5.69
N THR A 85 25.27 -6.04 6.72
CA THR A 85 25.98 -6.78 7.77
C THR A 85 24.98 -7.58 8.61
N LEU A 86 23.87 -6.96 9.00
CA LEU A 86 22.76 -7.62 9.68
C LEU A 86 22.22 -8.79 8.84
N ALA A 87 21.92 -8.54 7.56
CA ALA A 87 21.43 -9.57 6.65
C ALA A 87 22.43 -10.73 6.51
N SER A 88 23.72 -10.43 6.39
CA SER A 88 24.79 -11.43 6.30
C SER A 88 24.87 -12.28 7.57
N SER A 89 24.76 -11.65 8.75
CA SER A 89 24.79 -12.33 10.05
C SER A 89 23.59 -13.27 10.24
N LYS A 90 22.44 -12.94 9.65
CA LYS A 90 21.20 -13.74 9.66
C LYS A 90 21.08 -14.69 8.46
N GLY A 91 22.17 -14.92 7.73
CA GLY A 91 22.27 -15.96 6.70
C GLY A 91 21.87 -15.52 5.27
N ILE A 92 21.51 -14.25 5.05
CA ILE A 92 21.30 -13.69 3.72
C ILE A 92 22.63 -13.11 3.22
N LYS A 93 23.39 -13.89 2.45
CA LYS A 93 24.75 -13.50 2.00
C LYS A 93 24.81 -12.80 0.63
N GLY A 94 23.67 -12.38 0.08
CA GLY A 94 23.65 -11.75 -1.23
C GLY A 94 22.26 -11.49 -1.79
N SER A 95 22.23 -10.83 -2.95
CA SER A 95 20.99 -10.39 -3.60
C SER A 95 20.02 -11.55 -3.85
N VAL A 96 18.82 -11.43 -3.28
CA VAL A 96 17.70 -12.37 -3.46
C VAL A 96 17.35 -12.55 -4.94
N ASN A 97 17.35 -11.47 -5.71
CA ASN A 97 17.11 -11.51 -7.16
C ASN A 97 18.17 -12.32 -7.91
N LYS A 98 19.46 -12.17 -7.54
CA LYS A 98 20.54 -12.97 -8.14
C LYS A 98 20.40 -14.44 -7.76
N ARG A 99 20.09 -14.74 -6.50
CA ARG A 99 19.85 -16.12 -6.02
C ARG A 99 18.67 -16.76 -6.76
N MET A 100 17.56 -16.04 -6.88
CA MET A 100 16.35 -16.47 -7.59
C MET A 100 16.64 -16.73 -9.08
N ARG A 101 17.40 -15.86 -9.75
CA ARG A 101 17.81 -16.06 -11.15
C ARG A 101 18.71 -17.28 -11.32
N LYS A 102 19.71 -17.47 -10.43
CA LYS A 102 20.59 -18.66 -10.45
C LYS A 102 19.77 -19.94 -10.29
N LEU A 103 18.92 -20.01 -9.27
CA LEU A 103 18.06 -21.17 -9.02
C LEU A 103 17.12 -21.46 -10.19
N THR A 104 16.55 -20.41 -10.79
CA THR A 104 15.71 -20.58 -12.00
C THR A 104 16.54 -21.17 -13.13
N LEU A 105 17.73 -20.62 -13.41
CA LEU A 105 18.61 -21.10 -14.48
C LEU A 105 19.05 -22.56 -14.30
N PHE A 106 19.40 -22.94 -13.07
CA PHE A 106 19.77 -24.32 -12.72
C PHE A 106 18.68 -25.34 -13.03
N ILE A 107 17.41 -24.91 -13.03
CA ILE A 107 16.27 -25.79 -13.32
C ILE A 107 15.89 -25.71 -14.78
N THR A 108 15.87 -24.51 -15.37
CA THR A 108 15.44 -24.34 -16.76
C THR A 108 16.45 -24.90 -17.77
N ILE A 109 17.76 -24.86 -17.48
CA ILE A 109 18.78 -25.35 -18.42
C ILE A 109 18.68 -26.87 -18.63
N PRO A 110 18.66 -27.72 -17.58
CA PRO A 110 18.46 -29.16 -17.76
C PRO A 110 17.13 -29.50 -18.44
N LEU A 111 16.07 -28.75 -18.12
CA LEU A 111 14.74 -28.94 -18.71
C LEU A 111 14.75 -28.67 -20.22
N PHE A 112 15.46 -27.61 -20.63
CA PHE A 112 15.62 -27.27 -22.04
C PHE A 112 16.47 -28.29 -22.79
N LEU A 113 17.58 -28.77 -22.19
CA LEU A 113 18.41 -29.84 -22.76
C LEU A 113 17.62 -31.13 -22.91
N LEU A 114 16.84 -31.50 -21.89
CA LEU A 114 15.97 -32.66 -21.91
C LEU A 114 14.93 -32.55 -23.03
N LEU A 115 14.30 -31.38 -23.18
CA LEU A 115 13.34 -31.12 -24.26
C LEU A 115 13.98 -31.25 -25.65
N ILE A 116 15.21 -30.75 -25.83
CA ILE A 116 15.98 -30.90 -27.07
C ILE A 116 16.23 -32.40 -27.38
N VAL A 117 16.72 -33.16 -26.39
CA VAL A 117 16.99 -34.61 -26.53
C VAL A 117 15.72 -35.36 -26.95
N PHE A 118 14.57 -35.03 -26.34
CA PHE A 118 13.28 -35.64 -26.69
C PHE A 118 12.80 -35.31 -28.10
N THR A 119 13.09 -34.10 -28.59
CA THR A 119 12.68 -33.69 -29.94
C THR A 119 13.59 -34.23 -31.04
N LEU A 120 14.89 -34.42 -30.77
CA LEU A 120 15.89 -34.75 -31.80
C LEU A 120 16.24 -36.23 -31.89
N ILE A 121 15.98 -37.05 -30.87
CA ILE A 121 16.31 -38.48 -30.88
C ILE A 121 15.03 -39.32 -31.17
N PRO A 122 14.92 -39.96 -32.35
CA PRO A 122 13.69 -40.64 -32.79
C PRO A 122 13.16 -41.72 -31.84
N GLY A 123 14.05 -42.44 -31.15
CA GLY A 123 13.69 -43.52 -30.22
C GLY A 123 13.04 -43.07 -28.91
N PHE A 124 13.16 -41.79 -28.54
CA PHE A 124 12.57 -41.26 -27.31
C PHE A 124 11.15 -40.71 -27.48
N SER A 125 10.71 -40.50 -28.73
CA SER A 125 9.36 -40.00 -29.06
C SER A 125 8.24 -40.90 -28.53
N GLN A 126 8.49 -42.21 -28.38
CA GLN A 126 7.50 -43.19 -27.92
C GLN A 126 7.17 -43.10 -26.42
N PHE A 127 8.01 -42.43 -25.62
CA PHE A 127 7.82 -42.32 -24.18
C PHE A 127 7.08 -41.02 -23.77
N TYR A 128 6.47 -40.31 -24.73
CA TYR A 128 5.86 -39.00 -24.51
C TYR A 128 4.85 -38.99 -23.35
N PHE A 129 4.06 -40.06 -23.20
CA PHE A 129 3.07 -40.21 -22.11
C PHE A 129 3.68 -40.23 -20.70
N ILE A 130 4.93 -40.67 -20.54
CA ILE A 130 5.64 -40.69 -19.25
C ILE A 130 6.30 -39.34 -18.99
N PHE A 131 6.88 -38.73 -20.03
CA PHE A 131 7.67 -37.51 -19.89
C PHE A 131 6.83 -36.24 -19.87
N PHE A 132 5.65 -36.22 -20.49
CA PHE A 132 4.78 -35.04 -20.49
C PHE A 132 4.30 -34.64 -19.08
N PRO A 133 3.83 -35.55 -18.21
CA PRO A 133 3.51 -35.22 -16.82
C PRO A 133 4.72 -34.71 -16.03
N ILE A 134 5.89 -35.32 -16.23
CA ILE A 134 7.15 -34.88 -15.60
C ILE A 134 7.50 -33.46 -16.06
N LEU A 135 7.40 -33.18 -17.35
CA LEU A 135 7.64 -31.86 -17.91
C LEU A 135 6.67 -30.82 -17.32
N CYS A 136 5.38 -31.13 -17.23
CA CYS A 136 4.38 -30.25 -16.61
C CYS A 136 4.71 -29.91 -15.14
N VAL A 137 5.09 -30.90 -14.33
CA VAL A 137 5.46 -30.69 -12.92
C VAL A 137 6.73 -29.86 -12.80
N VAL A 138 7.77 -30.17 -13.59
CA VAL A 138 9.05 -29.46 -13.51
C VAL A 138 8.92 -28.03 -14.09
N CYS A 139 8.03 -27.79 -15.06
CA CYS A 139 7.73 -26.45 -15.56
C CYS A 139 7.11 -25.52 -14.50
N LEU A 140 6.43 -26.07 -13.49
CA LEU A 140 5.88 -25.30 -12.36
C LEU A 140 6.92 -25.05 -11.25
N ALA A 141 8.00 -25.85 -11.19
CA ALA A 141 9.03 -25.73 -10.16
C ALA A 141 9.69 -24.34 -10.08
N PRO A 142 10.02 -23.65 -11.20
CA PRO A 142 10.51 -22.27 -11.16
C PRO A 142 9.56 -21.30 -10.47
N GLN A 143 8.24 -21.42 -10.67
CA GLN A 143 7.27 -20.54 -10.04
C GLN A 143 7.18 -20.79 -8.53
N LEU A 144 7.16 -22.06 -8.11
CA LEU A 144 7.16 -22.43 -6.69
C LEU A 144 8.42 -21.94 -5.96
N ILE A 145 9.59 -22.06 -6.60
CA ILE A 145 10.86 -21.59 -6.02
C ILE A 145 10.88 -20.07 -5.92
N ARG A 146 10.41 -19.35 -6.95
CA ARG A 146 10.27 -17.89 -6.88
C ARG A 146 9.35 -17.48 -5.74
N GLY A 147 8.19 -18.12 -5.61
CA GLY A 147 7.24 -17.86 -4.52
C GLY A 147 7.85 -18.09 -3.14
N ASN A 148 8.54 -19.22 -2.94
CA ASN A 148 9.17 -19.54 -1.66
C ASN A 148 10.33 -18.57 -1.32
N VAL A 149 11.19 -18.24 -2.29
CA VAL A 149 12.28 -17.27 -2.10
C VAL A 149 11.72 -15.88 -1.79
N ALA A 150 10.68 -15.43 -2.50
CA ALA A 150 10.03 -14.15 -2.25
C ALA A 150 9.35 -14.12 -0.88
N LYS A 151 8.66 -15.19 -0.48
CA LYS A 151 8.02 -15.32 0.84
C LYS A 151 9.06 -15.26 1.97
N LYS A 152 10.17 -16.00 1.85
CA LYS A 152 11.27 -15.95 2.82
C LYS A 152 11.89 -14.56 2.90
N TRP A 153 12.04 -13.88 1.77
CA TRP A 153 12.54 -12.51 1.75
C TRP A 153 11.58 -11.53 2.43
N ALA A 154 10.28 -11.62 2.14
CA ALA A 154 9.27 -10.78 2.78
C ALA A 154 9.23 -11.01 4.30
N GLN A 155 9.26 -12.26 4.74
CA GLN A 155 9.34 -12.61 6.17
C GLN A 155 10.62 -12.08 6.83
N PHE A 156 11.75 -12.21 6.16
CA PHE A 156 13.02 -11.64 6.64
C PHE A 156 12.91 -10.12 6.80
N LYS A 157 12.37 -9.41 5.81
CA LYS A 157 12.20 -7.95 5.91
C LYS A 157 11.29 -7.57 7.07
N GLU A 158 10.15 -8.23 7.21
CA GLU A 158 9.19 -7.94 8.28
C GLU A 158 9.81 -8.13 9.68
N GLN A 159 10.55 -9.22 9.87
CA GLN A 159 11.18 -9.53 11.16
C GLN A 159 12.34 -8.61 11.53
N ASN A 160 12.98 -7.96 10.54
CA ASN A 160 14.25 -7.25 10.74
C ASN A 160 14.16 -5.75 10.44
N LYS A 161 13.08 -5.27 9.83
CA LYS A 161 12.89 -3.84 9.51
C LYS A 161 12.97 -2.97 10.78
N GLY A 162 12.35 -3.41 11.87
CA GLY A 162 12.38 -2.68 13.15
C GLY A 162 13.79 -2.55 13.74
N GLU A 163 14.60 -3.60 13.66
CA GLU A 163 16.00 -3.60 14.13
C GLU A 163 16.87 -2.66 13.28
N VAL A 164 16.76 -2.74 11.95
CA VAL A 164 17.47 -1.83 11.05
C VAL A 164 17.10 -0.37 11.34
N TYR A 165 15.82 -0.09 11.56
CA TYR A 165 15.37 1.26 11.88
C TYR A 165 15.91 1.73 13.23
N SER A 166 15.79 0.90 14.27
CA SER A 166 16.23 1.23 15.64
C SER A 166 17.74 1.52 15.69
N ASP A 167 18.55 0.66 15.08
CA ASP A 167 20.02 0.76 15.10
C ASP A 167 20.57 1.94 14.29
N ASN A 168 19.72 2.52 13.42
CA ASN A 168 20.07 3.60 12.51
C ASN A 168 19.12 4.79 12.64
N ARG A 169 18.40 4.91 13.76
CA ARG A 169 17.32 5.89 13.91
C ARG A 169 17.80 7.31 13.64
N ASP A 170 18.89 7.72 14.25
CA ASP A 170 19.41 9.10 14.12
C ASP A 170 19.83 9.41 12.69
N ASP A 171 20.53 8.46 12.05
CA ASP A 171 20.93 8.51 10.65
C ASP A 171 19.69 8.63 9.74
N ILE A 172 18.65 7.82 9.97
CA ILE A 172 17.39 7.84 9.23
C ILE A 172 16.63 9.16 9.45
N MET A 173 16.61 9.69 10.67
CA MET A 173 15.99 10.98 10.96
C MET A 173 16.68 12.09 10.18
N ILE A 174 18.02 12.09 10.05
CA ILE A 174 18.74 13.07 9.23
C ILE A 174 18.31 12.98 7.75
N LEU A 175 18.16 11.76 7.21
CA LEU A 175 17.68 11.57 5.83
C LEU A 175 16.25 12.10 5.64
N LYS A 176 15.35 11.82 6.60
CA LYS A 176 13.96 12.32 6.59
C LYS A 176 13.91 13.83 6.74
N SER A 177 14.72 14.42 7.62
CA SER A 177 14.83 15.87 7.77
C SER A 177 15.29 16.52 6.47
N PHE A 178 16.30 15.99 5.79
CA PHE A 178 16.72 16.53 4.49
C PHE A 178 15.64 16.42 3.42
N ALA A 179 14.89 15.29 3.39
CA ALA A 179 13.74 15.13 2.52
C ALA A 179 12.62 16.14 2.83
N GLY A 180 12.38 16.45 4.11
CA GLY A 180 11.47 17.50 4.56
C GLY A 180 11.90 18.90 4.10
N GLU A 181 13.17 19.25 4.22
CA GLU A 181 13.72 20.52 3.72
C GLU A 181 13.54 20.66 2.20
N LEU A 182 13.77 19.58 1.45
CA LEU A 182 13.52 19.57 0.00
C LEU A 182 12.03 19.77 -0.32
N LEU A 183 11.12 19.14 0.42
CA LEU A 183 9.68 19.32 0.27
C LEU A 183 9.25 20.76 0.57
N ASN A 184 9.77 21.34 1.64
CA ASN A 184 9.51 22.73 2.01
C ASN A 184 10.01 23.69 0.93
N ASN A 185 11.23 23.49 0.43
CA ASN A 185 11.77 24.31 -0.66
C ASN A 185 10.98 24.17 -1.97
N ILE A 186 10.53 22.96 -2.32
CA ILE A 186 9.63 22.75 -3.47
C ILE A 186 8.34 23.53 -3.26
N ARG A 187 7.72 23.43 -2.08
CA ARG A 187 6.47 24.14 -1.75
C ARG A 187 6.66 25.65 -1.87
N SER A 188 7.70 26.22 -1.27
CA SER A 188 8.02 27.64 -1.36
C SER A 188 8.15 28.08 -2.82
N ARG A 189 8.90 27.32 -3.62
CA ARG A 189 9.07 27.61 -5.05
C ARG A 189 7.75 27.56 -5.83
N LEU A 190 6.91 26.56 -5.57
CA LEU A 190 5.61 26.48 -6.23
C LEU A 190 4.69 27.65 -5.87
N LEU A 191 4.75 28.12 -4.61
CA LEU A 191 4.00 29.30 -4.16
C LEU A 191 4.53 30.59 -4.79
N GLU A 192 5.85 30.78 -4.89
CA GLU A 192 6.47 31.91 -5.60
C GLU A 192 6.04 31.99 -7.07
N LEU A 193 5.88 30.83 -7.70
CA LEU A 193 5.46 30.70 -9.10
C LEU A 193 3.94 30.71 -9.28
N GLU A 194 3.19 31.01 -8.22
CA GLU A 194 1.74 31.05 -8.18
C GLU A 194 1.08 29.75 -8.70
N VAL A 195 1.71 28.61 -8.48
CA VAL A 195 1.22 27.31 -8.93
C VAL A 195 0.17 26.78 -7.94
N PRO A 196 -1.02 26.37 -8.42
CA PRO A 196 -1.99 25.72 -7.55
C PRO A 196 -1.43 24.40 -7.00
N LEU A 197 -1.12 24.38 -5.70
CA LEU A 197 -0.50 23.24 -5.02
C LEU A 197 -1.31 21.95 -5.14
N GLN A 198 -2.64 22.05 -5.20
CA GLN A 198 -3.57 20.92 -5.32
C GLN A 198 -3.38 20.09 -6.61
N LEU A 199 -2.74 20.67 -7.63
CA LEU A 199 -2.40 19.98 -8.87
C LEU A 199 -1.15 19.12 -8.73
N ILE A 200 -0.30 19.41 -7.74
CA ILE A 200 0.94 18.70 -7.51
C ILE A 200 0.65 17.50 -6.61
N LYS A 201 0.57 16.32 -7.23
CA LYS A 201 0.30 15.05 -6.56
C LYS A 201 1.55 14.16 -6.64
N PHE A 202 1.96 13.59 -5.52
CA PHE A 202 3.13 12.70 -5.47
C PHE A 202 2.97 11.64 -4.39
N THR A 203 3.80 10.59 -4.45
CA THR A 203 3.76 9.48 -3.48
C THR A 203 4.97 9.47 -2.59
N LEU A 204 4.75 9.16 -1.32
CA LEU A 204 5.76 8.88 -0.30
C LEU A 204 5.39 7.58 0.44
N PHE A 205 6.27 7.09 1.29
CA PHE A 205 6.20 5.87 2.10
C PHE A 205 6.13 6.20 3.60
N SER A 206 6.38 7.44 4.00
CA SER A 206 6.20 7.94 5.37
C SER A 206 5.07 8.98 5.48
N ARG A 207 4.55 9.15 6.70
CA ARG A 207 3.61 10.20 7.12
C ARG A 207 4.25 11.31 7.96
N ASP A 208 5.57 11.26 8.14
CA ASP A 208 6.28 12.12 9.10
C ASP A 208 6.53 13.54 8.58
N TYR A 209 6.19 13.83 7.33
CA TYR A 209 6.44 15.13 6.72
C TYR A 209 5.32 16.12 6.99
N GLU A 210 5.72 17.31 7.43
CA GLU A 210 4.82 18.43 7.64
C GLU A 210 4.43 19.10 6.31
N ASN A 211 3.41 19.97 6.35
CA ASN A 211 2.98 20.78 5.22
C ASN A 211 2.45 19.99 4.01
N LEU A 212 2.00 18.76 4.24
CA LEU A 212 1.43 17.88 3.22
C LEU A 212 0.02 17.44 3.58
N LYS A 213 -0.87 17.50 2.60
CA LYS A 213 -2.22 16.93 2.70
C LYS A 213 -2.24 15.51 2.17
N LEU A 214 -2.58 14.56 3.02
CA LEU A 214 -2.84 13.18 2.59
C LEU A 214 -4.11 13.14 1.72
N ILE A 215 -3.98 12.66 0.50
CA ILE A 215 -5.08 12.46 -0.45
C ILE A 215 -5.62 11.03 -0.33
N ASN A 216 -4.72 10.05 -0.28
CA ASN A 216 -5.07 8.63 -0.28
C ASN A 216 -3.89 7.77 0.20
N GLN A 217 -4.14 6.51 0.53
CA GLN A 217 -3.12 5.49 0.78
C GLN A 217 -3.40 4.23 -0.04
N LYS A 218 -2.35 3.56 -0.50
CA LYS A 218 -2.47 2.30 -1.24
C LYS A 218 -1.41 1.32 -0.81
N ASN A 219 -1.81 0.07 -0.58
CA ASN A 219 -0.86 -1.02 -0.46
C ASN A 219 -0.43 -1.48 -1.86
N VAL A 220 0.85 -1.27 -2.21
CA VAL A 220 1.45 -1.70 -3.47
C VAL A 220 2.58 -2.66 -3.16
N ARG A 221 2.37 -3.94 -3.48
CA ARG A 221 3.39 -5.01 -3.32
C ARG A 221 3.92 -5.13 -1.87
N GLY A 222 3.07 -4.94 -0.88
CA GLY A 222 3.43 -5.02 0.54
C GLY A 222 3.94 -3.71 1.13
N PHE A 223 3.94 -2.62 0.37
CA PHE A 223 4.32 -1.29 0.83
C PHE A 223 3.10 -0.38 0.90
N ILE A 224 2.96 0.37 1.99
CA ILE A 224 1.98 1.44 2.05
C ILE A 224 2.58 2.66 1.35
N GLN A 225 1.91 3.12 0.30
CA GLN A 225 2.21 4.37 -0.40
C GLN A 225 1.16 5.40 -0.01
N TYR A 226 1.61 6.55 0.46
CA TYR A 226 0.79 7.71 0.78
C TYR A 226 0.84 8.70 -0.37
N PHE A 227 -0.32 9.08 -0.89
CA PHE A 227 -0.48 10.06 -1.94
C PHE A 227 -0.70 11.42 -1.30
N TYR A 228 0.19 12.37 -1.58
CA TYR A 228 0.17 13.71 -1.01
C TYR A 228 -0.04 14.79 -2.06
N THR A 229 -0.55 15.92 -1.60
CA THR A 229 -0.38 17.23 -2.21
C THR A 229 0.19 18.19 -1.15
N PHE A 230 0.74 19.32 -1.57
CA PHE A 230 1.24 20.32 -0.62
C PHE A 230 0.08 21.09 0.02
N ASP A 231 0.17 21.34 1.33
CA ASP A 231 -0.76 22.22 2.02
C ASP A 231 -0.43 23.70 1.76
N TYR A 232 -1.46 24.55 1.77
CA TYR A 232 -1.25 26.00 1.79
C TYR A 232 -0.88 26.48 3.20
N PRO A 233 -0.04 27.52 3.34
CA PRO A 233 0.20 28.14 4.63
C PRO A 233 -1.13 28.61 5.24
N PRO A 234 -1.32 28.53 6.58
CA PRO A 234 -2.60 28.89 7.21
C PRO A 234 -3.10 30.30 6.89
N GLU A 235 -2.18 31.22 6.61
CA GLU A 235 -2.45 32.63 6.32
C GLU A 235 -2.77 32.89 4.83
N MET A 236 -2.65 31.87 3.96
CA MET A 236 -2.80 32.00 2.53
C MET A 236 -4.00 31.22 2.02
N ALA A 237 -4.90 31.90 1.30
CA ALA A 237 -5.99 31.23 0.60
C ALA A 237 -5.45 30.38 -0.57
N PRO A 238 -6.06 29.23 -0.87
CA PRO A 238 -5.63 28.39 -1.98
C PRO A 238 -5.70 29.11 -3.33
N ILE A 239 -4.65 29.01 -4.13
CA ILE A 239 -4.59 29.64 -5.46
C ILE A 239 -5.64 28.98 -6.36
N PRO A 240 -6.51 29.75 -7.04
CA PRO A 240 -7.56 29.20 -7.88
C PRO A 240 -6.95 28.47 -9.09
N ILE A 241 -7.49 27.29 -9.39
CA ILE A 241 -7.02 26.49 -10.53
C ILE A 241 -7.58 27.10 -11.83
N PRO A 242 -6.71 27.49 -12.79
CA PRO A 242 -7.15 28.00 -14.08
C PRO A 242 -8.08 27.00 -14.79
N ALA A 243 -9.11 27.49 -15.50
CA ALA A 243 -10.09 26.64 -16.18
C ALA A 243 -9.45 25.60 -17.13
N ILE A 244 -8.35 25.99 -17.79
CA ILE A 244 -7.57 25.13 -18.71
C ILE A 244 -6.95 23.93 -17.99
N LEU A 245 -6.72 24.04 -16.67
CA LEU A 245 -6.05 23.02 -15.85
C LEU A 245 -7.01 22.23 -14.97
N GLN A 246 -8.31 22.52 -15.03
CA GLN A 246 -9.33 21.73 -14.33
C GLN A 246 -9.35 20.26 -14.79
N GLN A 247 -8.89 19.95 -16.01
CA GLN A 247 -8.71 18.56 -16.46
C GLN A 247 -7.69 17.77 -15.61
N TYR A 248 -6.72 18.44 -14.98
CA TYR A 248 -5.74 17.81 -14.09
C TYR A 248 -6.23 17.69 -12.63
N GLN A 249 -7.38 18.30 -12.31
CA GLN A 249 -8.08 18.02 -11.05
C GLN A 249 -8.63 16.60 -11.00
N GLN A 250 -8.77 15.92 -12.15
CA GLN A 250 -9.18 14.52 -12.17
C GLN A 250 -8.36 13.78 -11.11
N PRO A 251 -9.04 13.18 -10.11
CA PRO A 251 -8.33 12.40 -9.12
C PRO A 251 -7.49 11.36 -9.88
N LEU A 252 -6.29 11.02 -9.37
CA LEU A 252 -5.36 10.06 -10.00
C LEU A 252 -6.05 8.73 -10.34
N PHE A 253 -7.20 8.51 -9.71
CA PHE A 253 -8.21 7.55 -10.03
C PHE A 253 -9.50 8.36 -10.24
N PRO A 254 -10.23 8.23 -11.36
CA PRO A 254 -11.51 8.92 -11.50
C PRO A 254 -12.36 8.62 -10.26
N ASP A 255 -12.93 9.67 -9.66
CA ASP A 255 -14.09 9.48 -8.82
C ASP A 255 -15.14 8.91 -9.76
N LYS A 256 -15.25 7.58 -9.75
CA LYS A 256 -16.40 6.92 -10.31
C LYS A 256 -17.58 7.43 -9.47
N LYS A 257 -18.24 8.48 -9.97
CA LYS A 257 -19.67 8.67 -9.74
C LYS A 257 -20.33 7.45 -10.38
N GLY A 258 -20.43 6.40 -9.58
CA GLY A 258 -20.73 5.04 -9.98
C GLY A 258 -20.08 4.11 -8.97
N GLU A 259 -20.79 3.89 -7.86
CA GLU A 259 -20.55 2.89 -6.81
C GLU A 259 -19.07 2.58 -6.56
N LYS A 260 -18.43 3.36 -5.68
CA LYS A 260 -17.20 2.89 -5.04
C LYS A 260 -17.59 1.63 -4.25
N PRO A 261 -16.97 0.47 -4.50
CA PRO A 261 -17.17 -0.69 -3.63
C PRO A 261 -16.74 -0.29 -2.22
N GLU A 262 -17.67 -0.37 -1.28
CA GLU A 262 -17.45 0.02 0.11
C GLU A 262 -16.35 -0.85 0.70
N LYS A 263 -15.49 -0.28 1.54
CA LYS A 263 -14.30 -1.00 2.04
C LYS A 263 -14.32 -1.30 3.52
N ASN A 264 -15.22 -0.63 4.26
CA ASN A 264 -15.30 -0.73 5.71
C ASN A 264 -16.46 -1.64 6.11
N PHE A 265 -16.35 -2.91 5.72
CA PHE A 265 -17.26 -3.93 6.18
C PHE A 265 -16.78 -4.53 7.49
N ILE A 266 -17.62 -4.44 8.50
CA ILE A 266 -17.47 -5.13 9.78
C ILE A 266 -18.39 -6.33 9.74
N VAL A 267 -17.87 -7.52 10.01
CA VAL A 267 -18.72 -8.70 10.17
C VAL A 267 -18.84 -9.01 11.65
N LEU A 268 -20.07 -9.15 12.12
CA LEU A 268 -20.38 -9.55 13.49
C LEU A 268 -20.15 -11.06 13.60
N THR A 269 -18.91 -11.44 13.89
CA THR A 269 -18.48 -12.83 14.08
C THR A 269 -18.82 -13.31 15.50
N GLU A 270 -18.84 -14.63 15.71
CA GLU A 270 -19.17 -15.24 17.01
C GLU A 270 -20.53 -14.76 17.57
N MET A 271 -21.44 -14.48 16.64
CA MET A 271 -22.75 -13.92 16.95
C MET A 271 -23.64 -14.96 17.63
N LYS A 272 -24.17 -14.61 18.81
CA LYS A 272 -25.19 -15.39 19.51
C LYS A 272 -26.53 -14.70 19.35
N GLY A 273 -27.41 -15.32 18.59
CA GLY A 273 -28.71 -14.74 18.29
C GLY A 273 -29.72 -15.78 17.83
N LYS A 274 -30.97 -15.52 18.19
CA LYS A 274 -32.11 -16.38 17.89
C LYS A 274 -33.33 -15.51 17.56
N ASP A 275 -34.07 -15.94 16.57
CA ASP A 275 -35.27 -15.27 16.03
C ASP A 275 -34.99 -13.82 15.59
N GLY A 276 -33.80 -13.55 15.06
CA GLY A 276 -33.39 -12.21 14.58
C GLY A 276 -32.90 -11.25 15.66
N ILE A 277 -32.80 -11.70 16.91
CA ILE A 277 -32.28 -10.90 18.03
C ILE A 277 -30.84 -11.31 18.34
N ILE A 278 -29.92 -10.36 18.31
CA ILE A 278 -28.49 -10.53 18.53
C ILE A 278 -28.17 -10.14 19.99
N THR A 279 -27.71 -11.10 20.78
CA THR A 279 -27.40 -10.92 22.21
C THR A 279 -25.91 -10.73 22.49
N ASN A 280 -25.06 -11.23 21.61
CA ASN A 280 -23.62 -11.10 21.69
C ASN A 280 -23.00 -11.16 20.29
N PHE A 281 -21.89 -10.44 20.07
CA PHE A 281 -21.13 -10.47 18.83
C PHE A 281 -19.71 -9.96 19.06
N VAL A 282 -18.80 -10.30 18.14
CA VAL A 282 -17.47 -9.72 18.05
C VAL A 282 -17.36 -8.99 16.70
N PRO A 283 -17.21 -7.66 16.68
CA PRO A 283 -17.08 -6.91 15.43
C PRO A 283 -15.69 -7.12 14.83
N THR A 284 -15.63 -7.72 13.64
CA THR A 284 -14.36 -7.98 12.94
C THR A 284 -14.31 -7.22 11.62
N LEU A 285 -13.32 -6.34 11.44
CA LEU A 285 -13.11 -5.64 10.18
C LEU A 285 -12.60 -6.59 9.09
N LYS A 286 -13.35 -6.75 8.00
CA LYS A 286 -13.03 -7.65 6.87
C LYS A 286 -12.57 -6.88 5.63
N GLN A 287 -11.60 -5.97 5.80
CA GLN A 287 -11.11 -5.11 4.72
C GLN A 287 -10.53 -5.92 3.53
N ASN A 288 -9.91 -7.07 3.80
CA ASN A 288 -9.36 -7.97 2.79
C ASN A 288 -10.43 -8.74 1.98
N LEU A 289 -11.69 -8.77 2.46
CA LEU A 289 -12.81 -9.41 1.78
C LEU A 289 -13.81 -8.39 1.20
N ALA A 290 -13.48 -7.09 1.25
CA ALA A 290 -14.39 -6.03 0.83
C ALA A 290 -14.93 -6.20 -0.60
N GLU A 291 -14.09 -6.63 -1.55
CA GLU A 291 -14.54 -6.90 -2.93
C GLU A 291 -15.59 -8.03 -2.96
N LYS A 292 -15.34 -9.15 -2.26
CA LYS A 292 -16.30 -10.27 -2.17
C LYS A 292 -17.60 -9.88 -1.48
N ILE A 293 -17.53 -9.03 -0.46
CA ILE A 293 -18.72 -8.56 0.27
C ILE A 293 -19.55 -7.64 -0.64
N ASN A 294 -18.91 -6.75 -1.40
CA ASN A 294 -19.64 -5.94 -2.40
C ASN A 294 -20.29 -6.83 -3.47
N ASP A 295 -19.60 -7.84 -3.98
CA ASP A 295 -20.17 -8.77 -4.96
C ASP A 295 -21.40 -9.50 -4.39
N LEU A 296 -21.33 -9.97 -3.12
CA LEU A 296 -22.46 -10.55 -2.40
C LEU A 296 -23.63 -9.56 -2.30
N LEU A 297 -23.37 -8.33 -1.85
CA LEU A 297 -24.42 -7.31 -1.67
C LEU A 297 -25.07 -6.90 -2.99
N ASN A 298 -24.29 -6.81 -4.08
CA ASN A 298 -24.82 -6.52 -5.41
C ASN A 298 -25.77 -7.60 -5.93
N GLU A 299 -25.62 -8.85 -5.48
CA GLU A 299 -26.52 -9.95 -5.82
C GLU A 299 -27.72 -10.08 -4.85
N CYS A 300 -27.76 -9.30 -3.77
CA CYS A 300 -28.83 -9.35 -2.79
C CYS A 300 -30.03 -8.49 -3.17
N LYS A 301 -31.20 -8.90 -2.68
CA LYS A 301 -32.37 -8.02 -2.59
C LYS A 301 -32.44 -7.43 -1.19
N PHE A 302 -32.61 -6.11 -1.13
CA PHE A 302 -32.69 -5.37 0.11
C PHE A 302 -34.15 -5.15 0.51
N SER A 303 -34.45 -5.37 1.79
CA SER A 303 -35.71 -4.98 2.40
C SER A 303 -35.44 -4.30 3.73
N LYS A 304 -36.27 -3.35 4.13
CA LYS A 304 -36.12 -2.70 5.43
C LYS A 304 -36.37 -3.73 6.54
N ALA A 305 -35.52 -3.74 7.56
CA ALA A 305 -35.74 -4.62 8.70
C ALA A 305 -37.07 -4.29 9.40
N PRO A 306 -37.82 -5.31 9.86
CA PRO A 306 -39.12 -5.11 10.51
C PRO A 306 -39.01 -4.47 11.90
N SER A 307 -37.82 -4.52 12.49
CA SER A 307 -37.52 -4.09 13.85
C SER A 307 -36.41 -3.05 13.87
N ASP A 308 -36.37 -2.21 14.90
CA ASP A 308 -35.36 -1.18 15.09
C ASP A 308 -34.07 -1.73 15.74
N LEU A 309 -33.04 -0.88 15.84
CA LEU A 309 -31.73 -1.26 16.40
C LEU A 309 -31.86 -1.84 17.81
N ASN A 310 -32.65 -1.20 18.67
CA ASN A 310 -32.82 -1.62 20.07
C ASN A 310 -33.57 -2.95 20.21
N THR A 311 -34.33 -3.37 19.20
CA THR A 311 -34.95 -4.69 19.18
C THR A 311 -33.99 -5.76 18.66
N ILE A 312 -33.17 -5.42 17.66
CA ILE A 312 -32.23 -6.36 17.02
C ILE A 312 -30.96 -6.54 17.86
N ILE A 313 -30.46 -5.48 18.49
CA ILE A 313 -29.31 -5.47 19.41
C ILE A 313 -29.71 -4.70 20.69
N PRO A 314 -30.36 -5.36 21.66
CA PRO A 314 -30.90 -4.70 22.85
C PRO A 314 -29.85 -4.05 23.76
N ASP A 315 -28.63 -4.59 23.76
CA ASP A 315 -27.52 -4.13 24.60
C ASP A 315 -26.51 -3.23 23.86
N TYR A 316 -26.92 -2.56 22.77
CA TYR A 316 -26.01 -1.68 22.02
C TYR A 316 -25.56 -0.52 22.93
N SER A 317 -24.31 -0.59 23.37
CA SER A 317 -23.72 0.27 24.40
C SER A 317 -22.23 0.43 24.12
N GLU A 318 -21.54 1.34 24.81
CA GLU A 318 -20.10 1.54 24.61
C GLU A 318 -19.30 0.22 24.78
N GLU A 319 -19.71 -0.67 25.69
CA GLU A 319 -19.04 -1.97 25.89
C GLU A 319 -19.36 -3.01 24.80
N LYS A 320 -20.45 -2.82 24.05
CA LYS A 320 -20.93 -3.70 22.96
C LYS A 320 -21.34 -2.89 21.73
N ALA A 321 -20.39 -2.09 21.23
CA ALA A 321 -20.59 -1.20 20.09
C ALA A 321 -19.89 -1.72 18.82
N ILE A 322 -20.36 -1.25 17.67
CA ILE A 322 -19.65 -1.35 16.41
C ILE A 322 -18.77 -0.11 16.30
N TYR A 323 -17.48 -0.30 16.06
CA TYR A 323 -16.50 0.79 16.03
C TYR A 323 -16.04 1.08 14.60
N CYS A 324 -15.90 2.35 14.26
CA CYS A 324 -15.23 2.79 13.06
C CYS A 324 -13.71 2.57 13.14
N VAL A 325 -13.02 2.59 12.01
CA VAL A 325 -11.55 2.52 11.92
C VAL A 325 -10.84 3.65 12.68
N CYS A 326 -11.51 4.77 12.91
CA CYS A 326 -11.01 5.86 13.75
C CYS A 326 -11.20 5.64 15.26
N GLY A 327 -11.91 4.59 15.67
CA GLY A 327 -12.23 4.28 17.07
C GLY A 327 -13.53 4.92 17.59
N GLU A 328 -14.27 5.66 16.75
CA GLU A 328 -15.58 6.20 17.12
C GLU A 328 -16.67 5.11 17.08
N ILE A 329 -17.66 5.21 17.96
CA ILE A 329 -18.83 4.33 17.94
C ILE A 329 -19.68 4.67 16.70
N ALA A 330 -19.98 3.66 15.90
CA ALA A 330 -20.80 3.79 14.71
C ALA A 330 -22.26 4.08 15.09
N ASP A 331 -22.77 5.23 14.66
CA ASP A 331 -24.18 5.63 14.84
C ASP A 331 -25.04 4.99 13.73
N ILE A 332 -25.69 3.87 14.02
CA ILE A 332 -26.47 3.09 13.04
C ILE A 332 -27.77 3.83 12.68
N VAL A 333 -27.93 4.15 11.39
CA VAL A 333 -29.11 4.87 10.86
C VAL A 333 -30.08 4.00 10.09
N SER A 334 -29.59 2.89 9.55
CA SER A 334 -30.34 2.06 8.61
C SER A 334 -30.01 0.59 8.87
N ILE A 335 -31.06 -0.23 8.92
CA ILE A 335 -30.96 -1.68 9.08
C ILE A 335 -31.77 -2.32 7.96
N GLN A 336 -31.10 -3.15 7.19
CA GLN A 336 -31.68 -3.83 6.04
C GLN A 336 -31.52 -5.33 6.20
N VAL A 337 -32.52 -6.09 5.73
CA VAL A 337 -32.42 -7.53 5.53
C VAL A 337 -31.97 -7.76 4.09
N CYS A 338 -30.79 -8.34 3.94
CA CYS A 338 -30.21 -8.73 2.68
C CYS A 338 -30.61 -10.18 2.38
N ASN A 339 -31.33 -10.38 1.29
CA ASN A 339 -31.73 -11.70 0.84
C ASN A 339 -30.96 -12.07 -0.43
N TRP A 340 -30.03 -13.02 -0.30
CA TRP A 340 -29.32 -13.59 -1.42
C TRP A 340 -30.11 -14.76 -2.00
N ARG A 341 -30.66 -14.55 -3.21
CA ARG A 341 -31.35 -15.55 -4.04
C ARG A 341 -32.47 -16.35 -3.33
N LYS A 342 -33.07 -15.82 -2.27
CA LYS A 342 -34.08 -16.46 -1.39
C LYS A 342 -33.59 -17.68 -0.61
N ILE A 343 -32.27 -17.85 -0.51
CA ILE A 343 -31.64 -19.01 0.13
C ILE A 343 -30.96 -18.60 1.43
N PHE A 344 -30.40 -17.39 1.47
CA PHE A 344 -29.61 -16.91 2.59
C PHE A 344 -29.99 -15.47 2.94
N GLU A 345 -30.31 -15.24 4.21
CA GLU A 345 -30.72 -13.93 4.74
C GLU A 345 -29.82 -13.50 5.89
N PHE A 346 -29.42 -12.23 5.88
CA PHE A 346 -28.58 -11.62 6.90
C PHE A 346 -28.92 -10.13 7.06
N TYR A 347 -28.53 -9.54 8.18
CA TYR A 347 -28.66 -8.11 8.44
C TYR A 347 -27.48 -7.32 7.88
N LEU A 348 -27.78 -6.17 7.28
CA LEU A 348 -26.84 -5.10 6.97
C LEU A 348 -27.20 -3.87 7.81
N PHE A 349 -26.29 -3.45 8.66
CA PHE A 349 -26.37 -2.21 9.43
C PHE A 349 -25.51 -1.16 8.72
N GLU A 350 -26.07 0.02 8.51
CA GLU A 350 -25.41 1.15 7.88
C GLU A 350 -25.38 2.32 8.88
N ALA A 351 -24.17 2.83 9.13
CA ALA A 351 -23.92 3.94 10.04
C ALA A 351 -23.91 5.29 9.34
N LYS A 352 -23.97 6.38 10.10
CA LYS A 352 -23.57 7.70 9.60
C LYS A 352 -22.07 7.72 9.27
N GLU A 353 -21.70 8.63 8.38
CA GLU A 353 -20.31 8.98 8.13
C GLU A 353 -19.67 9.44 9.45
N CYS A 354 -18.56 8.81 9.82
CA CYS A 354 -17.80 9.14 11.03
C CYS A 354 -16.92 10.39 10.80
N ASN A 355 -16.32 10.95 11.85
CA ASN A 355 -15.51 12.16 11.72
C ASN A 355 -14.25 11.97 10.85
N CYS A 356 -13.84 10.73 10.58
CA CYS A 356 -12.78 10.40 9.64
C CYS A 356 -13.22 10.37 8.16
N GLY A 357 -14.50 10.65 7.87
CA GLY A 357 -15.06 10.67 6.51
C GLY A 357 -15.41 9.30 5.93
N GLU A 358 -15.51 8.28 6.80
CA GLU A 358 -15.78 6.90 6.41
C GLU A 358 -17.15 6.45 6.93
N THR A 359 -17.88 5.68 6.12
CA THR A 359 -19.14 5.04 6.49
C THR A 359 -18.89 3.59 6.91
N VAL A 360 -19.49 3.16 8.02
CA VAL A 360 -19.38 1.79 8.53
C VAL A 360 -20.58 0.97 8.08
N TYR A 361 -20.29 -0.19 7.50
CA TYR A 361 -21.30 -1.19 7.15
C TYR A 361 -21.05 -2.46 7.96
N ALA A 362 -22.00 -2.87 8.79
CA ALA A 362 -21.88 -4.11 9.56
C ALA A 362 -22.79 -5.21 9.00
N LEU A 363 -22.27 -6.43 8.85
CA LEU A 363 -23.02 -7.60 8.44
C LEU A 363 -23.19 -8.55 9.61
N SER A 364 -24.39 -9.09 9.81
CA SER A 364 -24.65 -10.10 10.84
C SER A 364 -25.61 -11.16 10.35
N LEU A 365 -25.38 -12.41 10.75
CA LEU A 365 -26.40 -13.45 10.61
C LEU A 365 -27.64 -13.10 11.46
N MET A 366 -28.81 -13.60 11.05
CA MET A 366 -30.05 -13.43 11.80
C MET A 366 -30.22 -14.48 12.90
N ASN A 367 -29.63 -15.67 12.72
CA ASN A 367 -29.59 -16.74 13.71
C ASN A 367 -28.21 -17.41 13.71
N GLU A 368 -27.80 -17.94 14.86
CA GLU A 368 -26.54 -18.68 15.03
C GLU A 368 -26.50 -19.97 14.18
N THR A 369 -27.67 -20.58 13.90
CA THR A 369 -27.78 -21.88 13.21
C THR A 369 -28.12 -21.77 11.73
N VAL A 370 -28.03 -20.58 11.11
CA VAL A 370 -28.30 -20.44 9.67
C VAL A 370 -27.25 -21.21 8.87
N ASP A 371 -27.69 -22.00 7.89
CA ASP A 371 -26.78 -22.67 6.96
C ASP A 371 -26.21 -21.64 5.97
N ILE A 372 -24.91 -21.41 6.06
CA ILE A 372 -24.20 -20.39 5.26
C ILE A 372 -23.69 -21.06 3.99
N PRO A 373 -24.04 -20.55 2.79
CA PRO A 373 -23.50 -21.07 1.54
C PRO A 373 -21.96 -21.15 1.56
N ASP A 374 -21.39 -22.22 1.00
CA ASP A 374 -19.95 -22.50 1.06
C ASP A 374 -19.09 -21.32 0.57
N GLU A 375 -19.58 -20.58 -0.42
CA GLU A 375 -18.90 -19.41 -0.99
C GLU A 375 -18.82 -18.20 -0.04
N PHE A 376 -19.67 -18.12 0.98
CA PHE A 376 -19.71 -17.02 1.96
C PHE A 376 -19.22 -17.42 3.35
N LYS A 377 -18.84 -18.68 3.57
CA LYS A 377 -18.27 -19.13 4.85
C LYS A 377 -17.02 -18.33 5.24
N GLU A 378 -16.19 -17.95 4.27
CA GLU A 378 -15.01 -17.11 4.54
C GLU A 378 -15.37 -15.70 5.07
N ILE A 379 -16.56 -15.18 4.72
CA ILE A 379 -17.02 -13.85 5.15
C ILE A 379 -17.54 -13.91 6.60
N PHE A 380 -18.36 -14.91 6.92
CA PHE A 380 -19.10 -14.99 8.18
C PHE A 380 -18.48 -15.90 9.26
N LEU A 381 -17.62 -16.86 8.87
CA LEU A 381 -16.99 -17.83 9.80
C LEU A 381 -15.46 -17.76 9.83
N GLY A 382 -14.83 -17.18 8.80
CA GLY A 382 -13.39 -16.87 8.79
C GLY A 382 -13.13 -15.54 9.48
#